data_AF-A0A931Q0D7-F1
#
_entry.id   AF-A0A931Q0D7-F1
#
_cell.length_a   1.000
_cell.length_b   1.000
_cell.length_c   1.000
_cell.angle_alpha   90.00
_cell.angle_beta   90.00
_cell.angle_gamma   90.00
#
_symmetry.space_group_name_H-M   'P 1'
#
loop_
_entity.id
_entity.type
_entity.pdbx_description
1 polymer ?
#
loop_
_entity_poly.entity_id
_entity_poly.type
_entity_poly.pdbx_seq_one_letter_code
_entity_poly.pdbx_strand_id
1 'polypeptide(L)'
;MNLKIVHGKSSIDVNGWEKFVNTHEKGNFFQTPQFYQYIEKVNGYKPLLVSALDDNNAIAGILTGVLQKDTGYFKSMFSSRLIVWGAPLVKDGDKTITDQLLKQLVKEYQHKSIFIEFRNLFSTSGERSVFEKNGFEYKEHLNFIVDTRDEKKLLSAMNDGK
;
A
#
# COMPACT_ATOMS: atom_id res chain seq x y z
N MET A 1 -22.87 1.65 -7.20
CA MET A 1 -22.30 1.87 -5.86
C MET A 1 -21.66 3.25 -5.87
N ASN A 2 -22.10 4.15 -5.01
CA ASN A 2 -21.38 5.42 -4.86
C ASN A 2 -20.22 5.17 -3.89
N LEU A 3 -19.04 5.65 -4.26
CA LEU A 3 -17.84 5.50 -3.45
C LEU A 3 -17.50 6.86 -2.84
N LYS A 4 -17.30 6.88 -1.52
CA LYS A 4 -16.81 8.05 -0.80
C LYS A 4 -15.34 7.85 -0.50
N ILE A 5 -14.49 8.70 -1.08
CA ILE A 5 -13.06 8.71 -0.79
C ILE A 5 -12.79 9.55 0.46
N VAL A 6 -12.11 8.95 1.44
CA VAL A 6 -11.79 9.57 2.73
C VAL A 6 -10.30 9.46 3.06
N HIS A 7 -9.84 10.32 3.96
CA HIS A 7 -8.43 10.46 4.31
C HIS A 7 -8.18 10.42 5.81
N GLY A 8 -7.06 9.82 6.20
CA GLY A 8 -6.61 9.81 7.57
C GLY A 8 -7.43 8.89 8.49
N LYS A 9 -6.80 8.52 9.60
CA LYS A 9 -7.33 7.53 10.54
C LYS A 9 -8.67 7.94 11.15
N SER A 10 -8.90 9.22 11.39
CA SER A 10 -10.15 9.74 11.99
C SER A 10 -11.38 9.60 11.09
N SER A 11 -11.20 9.28 9.80
CA SER A 11 -12.28 9.23 8.82
C SER A 11 -12.79 7.81 8.54
N ILE A 12 -12.23 6.80 9.19
CA ILE A 12 -12.61 5.39 9.03
C ILE A 12 -12.74 4.70 10.39
N ASP A 13 -13.57 3.66 10.46
CA ASP A 13 -13.61 2.77 11.62
C ASP A 13 -12.32 1.94 11.69
N VAL A 14 -11.56 2.09 12.77
CA VAL A 14 -10.28 1.40 12.98
C VAL A 14 -10.47 -0.12 13.08
N ASN A 15 -11.57 -0.58 13.68
CA ASN A 15 -11.85 -2.01 13.78
C ASN A 15 -12.23 -2.60 12.41
N GLY A 16 -13.03 -1.87 11.64
CA GLY A 16 -13.33 -2.19 10.24
C GLY A 16 -12.08 -2.24 9.37
N TRP A 17 -11.16 -1.30 9.54
CA TRP A 17 -9.86 -1.29 8.86
C TRP A 17 -9.04 -2.54 9.21
N GLU A 18 -8.83 -2.79 10.50
CA GLU A 18 -8.12 -3.98 10.98
C GLU A 18 -8.69 -5.26 10.36
N LYS A 19 -10.00 -5.43 10.43
CA LYS A 19 -10.71 -6.58 9.88
C LYS A 19 -10.53 -6.67 8.36
N PHE A 20 -10.66 -5.56 7.64
CA PHE A 20 -10.50 -5.53 6.20
C PHE A 20 -9.11 -6.01 5.78
N VAL A 21 -8.05 -5.50 6.42
CA VAL A 21 -6.67 -5.92 6.12
C VAL A 21 -6.45 -7.39 6.46
N ASN A 22 -6.89 -7.85 7.64
CA ASN A 22 -6.65 -9.22 8.10
C ASN A 22 -7.44 -10.29 7.31
N THR A 23 -8.54 -9.90 6.65
CA THR A 23 -9.36 -10.82 5.85
C THR A 23 -9.07 -10.76 4.35
N HIS A 24 -8.29 -9.76 3.90
CA HIS A 24 -7.94 -9.60 2.49
C HIS A 24 -6.76 -10.52 2.14
N GLU A 25 -6.86 -11.26 1.03
CA GLU A 25 -5.84 -12.23 0.58
C GLU A 25 -4.42 -11.62 0.48
N LYS A 26 -4.36 -10.37 0.01
CA LYS A 26 -3.12 -9.60 -0.17
C LYS A 26 -2.77 -8.68 1.02
N GLY A 27 -3.52 -8.77 2.12
CA GLY A 27 -3.30 -7.96 3.32
C GLY A 27 -1.92 -8.20 3.91
N ASN A 28 -1.28 -7.14 4.42
CA ASN A 28 0.04 -7.22 5.03
C ASN A 28 0.20 -6.21 6.17
N PHE A 29 1.22 -6.44 7.00
CA PHE A 29 1.50 -5.63 8.19
C PHE A 29 1.61 -4.13 7.92
N PHE A 30 2.21 -3.72 6.79
CA PHE A 30 2.41 -2.30 6.45
C PHE A 30 1.10 -1.56 6.13
N GLN A 31 0.00 -2.28 5.99
CA GLN A 31 -1.33 -1.72 5.73
C GLN A 31 -2.22 -1.72 6.97
N THR A 32 -1.69 -2.15 8.12
CA THR A 32 -2.46 -2.25 9.38
C THR A 32 -2.54 -0.91 10.13
N PRO A 33 -3.58 -0.71 10.96
CA PRO A 33 -3.66 0.42 11.88
C PRO A 33 -2.46 0.55 12.83
N GLN A 34 -1.87 -0.57 13.26
CA GLN A 34 -0.74 -0.60 14.19
C GLN A 34 0.51 -0.04 13.52
N PHE A 35 0.78 -0.42 12.27
CA PHE A 35 1.91 0.14 11.52
C PHE A 35 1.71 1.64 11.28
N TYR A 36 0.50 2.07 10.90
CA TYR A 36 0.18 3.49 10.76
C TYR A 36 0.49 4.26 12.05
N GLN A 37 0.00 3.79 13.20
CA GLN A 37 0.22 4.42 14.50
C GLN A 37 1.69 4.41 14.93
N TYR A 38 2.44 3.36 14.58
CA TYR A 38 3.88 3.32 14.79
C TYR A 38 4.58 4.44 14.02
N ILE A 39 4.24 4.59 12.73
CA ILE A 39 4.84 5.62 11.87
C ILE A 39 4.50 7.05 12.32
N GLU A 40 3.34 7.29 12.92
CA GLU A 40 3.00 8.61 13.51
C GLU A 40 4.05 9.09 14.53
N LYS A 41 4.79 8.17 15.16
CA LYS A 41 5.79 8.46 16.19
C LYS A 41 7.21 8.57 15.64
N VAL A 42 7.43 8.23 14.37
CA VAL A 42 8.77 8.21 13.76
C VAL A 42 9.12 9.59 13.19
N ASN A 43 10.20 10.18 13.69
CA ASN A 43 10.64 11.50 13.24
C ASN A 43 10.97 11.50 11.73
N GLY A 44 10.57 12.55 11.03
CA GLY A 44 10.72 12.68 9.58
C GLY A 44 9.72 11.88 8.76
N TYR A 45 8.87 11.05 9.37
CA TYR A 45 7.92 10.19 8.67
C TYR A 45 6.50 10.70 8.90
N LYS A 46 5.64 10.56 7.89
CA LYS A 46 4.21 10.84 8.00
C LYS A 46 3.41 9.71 7.36
N PRO A 47 2.51 9.05 8.10
CA PRO A 47 1.72 7.99 7.51
C PRO A 47 0.60 8.58 6.65
N LEU A 48 0.34 7.90 5.55
CA LEU A 48 -0.74 8.15 4.60
C LEU A 48 -1.81 7.09 4.81
N LEU A 49 -3.07 7.52 4.73
CA LEU A 49 -4.22 6.65 4.58
C LEU A 49 -5.23 7.31 3.65
N VAL A 50 -5.58 6.61 2.57
CA VAL A 50 -6.70 6.91 1.67
C VAL A 50 -7.59 5.67 1.63
N SER A 51 -8.90 5.83 1.82
CA SER A 51 -9.84 4.72 1.77
C SER A 51 -11.06 5.06 0.93
N ALA A 52 -11.61 4.06 0.25
CA ALA A 52 -12.88 4.12 -0.43
C ALA A 52 -13.93 3.42 0.44
N LEU A 53 -15.00 4.14 0.78
CA LEU A 53 -16.13 3.62 1.53
C LEU A 53 -17.32 3.40 0.60
N ASP A 54 -18.05 2.31 0.80
CA ASP A 54 -19.31 2.04 0.11
C ASP A 54 -20.48 2.82 0.72
N ASP A 55 -21.68 2.62 0.16
CA ASP A 55 -22.92 3.28 0.59
C ASP A 55 -23.29 2.99 2.06
N ASN A 56 -22.73 1.92 2.67
CA ASN A 56 -22.93 1.55 4.07
C ASN A 56 -21.79 2.04 4.98
N ASN A 57 -20.88 2.88 4.48
CA ASN A 57 -19.61 3.27 5.12
C ASN A 57 -18.67 2.09 5.42
N ALA A 58 -18.85 0.94 4.77
CA ALA A 58 -17.90 -0.16 4.87
C ALA A 58 -16.71 0.08 3.95
N ILE A 59 -15.53 -0.39 4.35
CA ILE A 59 -14.31 -0.24 3.55
C ILE A 59 -14.41 -1.12 2.31
N ALA A 60 -14.41 -0.48 1.14
CA ALA A 60 -14.36 -1.11 -0.17
C ALA A 60 -12.94 -1.14 -0.74
N GLY A 61 -12.07 -0.23 -0.29
CA GLY A 61 -10.64 -0.29 -0.58
C GLY A 61 -9.82 0.58 0.35
N ILE A 62 -8.55 0.25 0.49
CA ILE A 62 -7.61 0.97 1.34
C ILE A 62 -6.23 1.06 0.71
N LEU A 63 -5.61 2.22 0.86
CA LEU A 63 -4.26 2.49 0.45
C LEU A 63 -3.55 3.23 1.57
N THR A 64 -2.48 2.63 2.08
CA THR A 64 -1.61 3.20 3.10
C THR A 64 -0.23 3.43 2.53
N GLY A 65 0.54 4.31 3.16
CA GLY A 65 1.91 4.58 2.76
C GLY A 65 2.62 5.43 3.79
N VAL A 66 3.88 5.74 3.52
CA VAL A 66 4.69 6.58 4.39
C VAL A 66 5.41 7.62 3.55
N LEU A 67 5.09 8.89 3.82
CA LEU A 67 5.85 10.01 3.33
C LEU A 67 7.09 10.17 4.21
N GLN A 68 8.26 9.89 3.65
CA GLN A 68 9.55 10.05 4.30
C GLN A 68 10.14 11.40 3.90
N LYS A 69 10.64 12.15 4.88
CA LYS A 69 11.32 13.43 4.70
C LYS A 69 12.63 13.43 5.48
N ASP A 70 13.69 13.97 4.88
CA ASP A 70 14.89 14.25 5.66
C ASP A 70 14.59 15.31 6.72
N THR A 71 15.12 15.09 7.90
CA THR A 71 14.97 15.95 9.08
C THR A 71 15.84 17.22 9.02
N GLY A 72 16.63 17.40 7.95
CA GLY A 72 17.44 18.60 7.71
C GLY A 72 16.58 19.83 7.37
N TYR A 73 16.71 20.87 8.20
CA TYR A 73 15.87 22.08 8.29
C TYR A 73 15.53 22.82 6.98
N PHE A 74 16.27 22.63 5.89
CA PHE A 74 16.11 23.42 4.66
C PHE A 74 15.90 22.60 3.37
N LYS A 75 15.89 21.26 3.42
CA LYS A 75 15.81 20.42 2.18
C LYS A 75 14.69 19.37 2.17
N SER A 76 13.83 19.33 3.18
CA SER A 76 12.83 18.26 3.34
C SER A 76 11.84 18.10 2.17
N MET A 77 11.58 19.14 1.37
CA MET A 77 10.76 19.02 0.15
C MET A 77 11.55 18.42 -1.03
N PHE A 78 12.86 18.66 -1.11
CA PHE A 78 13.75 18.21 -2.19
C PHE A 78 14.31 16.81 -1.99
N SER A 79 13.98 16.13 -0.89
CA SER A 79 14.34 14.72 -0.64
C SER A 79 13.15 13.83 -0.25
N SER A 80 11.93 14.36 -0.32
CA SER A 80 10.74 13.65 0.13
C SER A 80 10.33 12.50 -0.80
N ARG A 81 10.00 11.34 -0.22
CA ARG A 81 9.62 10.12 -0.94
C ARG A 81 8.36 9.53 -0.34
N LEU A 82 7.39 9.16 -1.16
CA LEU A 82 6.20 8.44 -0.69
C LEU A 82 6.35 6.96 -1.03
N ILE A 83 6.43 6.12 0.00
CA ILE A 83 6.57 4.67 -0.16
C ILE A 83 5.26 4.00 0.22
N VAL A 84 4.74 3.17 -0.67
CA VAL A 84 3.60 2.27 -0.44
C VAL A 84 4.13 0.83 -0.47
N TRP A 85 3.90 0.05 0.58
CA TRP A 85 4.25 -1.36 0.60
C TRP A 85 3.05 -2.19 0.17
N GLY A 86 3.27 -3.07 -0.82
CA GLY A 86 2.20 -3.76 -1.53
C GLY A 86 1.53 -2.87 -2.57
N ALA A 87 0.22 -2.99 -2.68
CA ALA A 87 -0.66 -2.26 -3.57
C ALA A 87 -1.94 -1.85 -2.80
N PRO A 88 -2.85 -1.05 -3.37
CA PRO A 88 -4.17 -0.86 -2.75
C PRO A 88 -4.82 -2.23 -2.46
N LEU A 89 -5.40 -2.41 -1.28
CA LEU A 89 -6.26 -3.57 -1.02
C LEU A 89 -7.67 -3.18 -1.43
N VAL A 90 -8.30 -3.97 -2.27
CA VAL A 90 -9.57 -3.61 -2.92
C VAL A 90 -10.48 -4.82 -2.92
N LYS A 91 -11.70 -4.61 -2.41
CA LYS A 91 -12.74 -5.63 -2.37
C LYS A 91 -13.01 -6.14 -3.79
N ASP A 92 -13.02 -7.46 -3.92
CA ASP A 92 -13.27 -8.19 -5.18
C ASP A 92 -12.33 -7.82 -6.35
N GLY A 93 -11.21 -7.12 -6.07
CA GLY A 93 -10.28 -6.66 -7.09
C GLY A 93 -10.88 -5.63 -8.07
N ASP A 94 -11.88 -4.85 -7.66
CA ASP A 94 -12.53 -3.85 -8.51
C ASP A 94 -11.56 -2.73 -8.92
N LYS A 95 -11.11 -2.80 -10.18
CA LYS A 95 -10.19 -1.84 -10.79
C LYS A 95 -10.68 -0.39 -10.76
N THR A 96 -11.99 -0.16 -10.64
CA THR A 96 -12.59 1.17 -10.50
C THR A 96 -12.26 1.80 -9.15
N ILE A 97 -12.20 1.00 -8.09
CA ILE A 97 -11.77 1.44 -6.77
C ILE A 97 -10.27 1.70 -6.79
N THR A 98 -9.47 0.79 -7.37
CA THR A 98 -8.02 0.97 -7.58
C THR A 98 -7.74 2.30 -8.29
N ASP A 99 -8.43 2.59 -9.40
CA ASP A 99 -8.28 3.84 -10.16
C ASP A 99 -8.57 5.08 -9.30
N GLN A 100 -9.65 5.07 -8.51
CA GLN A 100 -9.99 6.20 -7.65
C GLN A 100 -8.98 6.43 -6.52
N LEU A 101 -8.51 5.35 -5.88
CA LEU A 101 -7.48 5.42 -4.84
C LEU A 101 -6.17 5.99 -5.41
N LEU A 102 -5.74 5.53 -6.59
CA LEU A 102 -4.52 6.02 -7.25
C LEU A 102 -4.66 7.48 -7.69
N LYS A 103 -5.78 7.88 -8.29
CA LYS A 103 -6.05 9.28 -8.64
C LYS A 103 -5.96 10.18 -7.42
N GLN A 104 -6.58 9.77 -6.33
CA GLN A 104 -6.58 10.56 -5.11
C GLN A 104 -5.17 10.65 -4.49
N LEU A 105 -4.43 9.54 -4.48
CA LEU A 105 -3.04 9.50 -4.04
C LEU A 105 -2.16 10.49 -4.83
N VAL A 106 -2.20 10.40 -6.16
CA VAL A 106 -1.41 11.26 -7.04
C VAL A 106 -1.82 12.72 -6.84
N LYS A 107 -3.13 13.02 -6.84
CA LYS A 107 -3.64 14.38 -6.60
C LYS A 107 -3.10 14.98 -5.31
N GLU A 108 -3.04 14.21 -4.23
CA GLU A 108 -2.63 14.72 -2.92
C GLU A 108 -1.10 14.82 -2.75
N TYR A 109 -0.32 13.94 -3.39
CA TYR A 109 1.12 13.80 -3.11
C TYR A 109 2.06 14.12 -4.27
N GLN A 110 1.58 14.34 -5.50
CA GLN A 110 2.43 14.68 -6.65
C GLN A 110 3.35 15.90 -6.43
N HIS A 111 2.96 16.83 -5.55
CA HIS A 111 3.77 18.02 -5.21
C HIS A 111 4.37 17.96 -3.80
N LYS A 112 4.19 16.85 -3.08
CA LYS A 112 4.66 16.65 -1.70
C LYS A 112 5.79 15.61 -1.59
N SER A 113 6.09 14.92 -2.70
CA SER A 113 7.13 13.91 -2.84
C SER A 113 7.78 14.02 -4.22
N ILE A 114 9.07 13.71 -4.33
CA ILE A 114 9.79 13.60 -5.61
C ILE A 114 9.23 12.45 -6.44
N PHE A 115 8.91 11.35 -5.77
CA PHE A 115 8.28 10.19 -6.38
C PHE A 115 7.38 9.47 -5.39
N ILE A 116 6.45 8.72 -5.96
CA ILE A 116 5.60 7.75 -5.29
C ILE A 116 6.05 6.37 -5.77
N GLU A 117 6.48 5.52 -4.86
CA GLU A 117 6.98 4.18 -5.14
C GLU A 117 6.06 3.13 -4.51
N PHE A 118 5.59 2.19 -5.31
CA PHE A 118 4.92 0.99 -4.85
C PHE A 118 5.93 -0.16 -4.79
N ARG A 119 6.16 -0.68 -3.58
CA ARG A 119 7.00 -1.85 -3.32
C ARG A 119 6.13 -3.08 -3.27
N ASN A 120 5.89 -3.66 -4.45
CA ASN A 120 5.00 -4.80 -4.60
C ASN A 120 5.49 -6.00 -3.77
N LEU A 121 4.62 -6.52 -2.90
CA LEU A 121 4.87 -7.73 -2.09
C LEU A 121 4.27 -8.99 -2.74
N PHE A 122 3.50 -8.81 -3.79
CA PHE A 122 2.78 -9.82 -4.55
C PHE A 122 2.68 -9.35 -6.00
N SER A 123 2.27 -10.24 -6.90
CA SER A 123 2.08 -9.86 -8.31
C SER A 123 0.97 -8.82 -8.46
N THR A 124 1.31 -7.69 -9.08
CA THR A 124 0.40 -6.58 -9.43
C THR A 124 0.18 -6.48 -10.94
N SER A 125 0.64 -7.46 -11.72
CA SER A 125 0.57 -7.45 -13.19
C SER A 125 -0.87 -7.31 -13.71
N GLY A 126 -1.85 -7.90 -13.02
CA GLY A 126 -3.27 -7.80 -13.37
C GLY A 126 -3.87 -6.38 -13.25
N GLU A 127 -3.22 -5.48 -12.52
CA GLU A 127 -3.63 -4.09 -12.30
C GLU A 127 -2.76 -3.09 -13.08
N ARG A 128 -1.76 -3.58 -13.83
CA ARG A 128 -0.76 -2.76 -14.53
C ARG A 128 -1.38 -1.62 -15.34
N SER A 129 -2.41 -1.91 -16.14
CA SER A 129 -3.05 -0.89 -16.98
C SER A 129 -3.72 0.24 -16.17
N VAL A 130 -4.20 -0.04 -14.96
CA VAL A 130 -4.78 0.97 -14.06
C VAL A 130 -3.68 1.84 -13.47
N PHE A 131 -2.54 1.25 -13.11
CA PHE A 131 -1.36 1.99 -12.65
C PHE A 131 -0.78 2.90 -13.74
N GLU A 132 -0.56 2.36 -14.94
CA GLU A 132 -0.02 3.12 -16.08
C GLU A 132 -0.93 4.30 -16.46
N LYS A 133 -2.26 4.08 -16.47
CA LYS A 133 -3.26 5.15 -16.67
C LYS A 133 -3.14 6.27 -15.65
N ASN A 134 -2.67 5.97 -14.43
CA ASN A 134 -2.47 6.94 -13.34
C ASN A 134 -1.04 7.48 -13.26
N GLY A 135 -0.21 7.26 -14.30
CA GLY A 135 1.12 7.85 -14.42
C GLY A 135 2.24 7.04 -13.76
N PHE A 136 1.98 5.79 -13.35
CA PHE A 136 3.00 4.92 -12.78
C PHE A 136 3.71 4.11 -13.86
N GLU A 137 5.03 3.98 -13.74
CA GLU A 137 5.85 3.10 -14.59
C GLU A 137 6.04 1.75 -13.91
N TYR A 138 5.73 0.66 -14.61
CA TYR A 138 5.98 -0.69 -14.10
C TYR A 138 7.43 -1.10 -14.37
N LYS A 139 8.17 -1.42 -13.31
CA LYS A 139 9.53 -1.99 -13.37
C LYS A 139 9.50 -3.42 -12.89
N GLU A 140 10.01 -4.33 -13.71
CA GLU A 140 10.07 -5.75 -13.38
C GLU A 140 11.16 -6.00 -12.34
N HIS A 141 10.81 -6.73 -11.28
CA HIS A 141 11.74 -7.17 -10.24
C HIS A 141 11.65 -8.69 -10.10
N LEU A 142 12.79 -9.37 -10.24
CA LEU A 142 12.87 -10.80 -10.00
C LEU A 142 12.87 -11.06 -8.49
N ASN A 143 11.79 -11.67 -7.99
CA ASN A 143 11.67 -12.09 -6.60
C ASN A 143 11.73 -13.62 -6.52
N PHE A 144 12.62 -14.14 -5.68
CA PHE A 144 12.66 -15.56 -5.34
C PHE A 144 11.82 -15.79 -4.08
N ILE A 145 10.59 -16.28 -4.27
CA ILE A 145 9.68 -16.61 -3.17
C ILE A 145 9.79 -18.11 -2.90
N VAL A 146 10.26 -18.46 -1.71
CA VAL A 146 10.36 -19.85 -1.25
C VAL A 146 9.11 -20.18 -0.44
N ASP A 147 8.37 -21.21 -0.86
CA ASP A 147 7.19 -21.69 -0.15
C ASP A 147 7.60 -22.54 1.07
N THR A 148 7.27 -22.05 2.26
CA THR A 148 7.63 -22.68 3.54
C THR A 148 6.45 -23.40 4.22
N ARG A 149 5.32 -23.57 3.53
CA ARG A 149 4.12 -24.21 4.10
C ARG A 149 4.28 -25.70 4.37
N ASP A 150 5.22 -26.36 3.71
CA ASP A 150 5.56 -27.78 3.89
C ASP A 150 7.06 -27.92 4.15
N GLU A 151 7.40 -28.19 5.41
CA GLU A 151 8.78 -28.37 5.87
C GLU A 151 9.50 -29.49 5.12
N LYS A 152 8.86 -30.64 4.89
CA LYS A 152 9.50 -31.77 4.22
C LYS A 152 9.84 -31.43 2.78
N LYS A 153 8.89 -30.82 2.08
CA LYS A 153 9.08 -30.37 0.70
C LYS A 153 10.19 -29.32 0.64
N LEU A 154 10.18 -28.35 1.57
CA LEU A 154 11.20 -27.32 1.67
C LEU A 154 12.60 -27.93 1.83
N LEU A 155 12.77 -28.80 2.84
CA LEU A 155 14.05 -29.45 3.12
C LEU A 155 14.53 -30.29 1.92
N SER A 156 13.63 -31.00 1.23
CA SER A 156 13.97 -31.79 0.05
C SER A 156 14.43 -30.97 -1.17
N ALA A 157 14.07 -29.68 -1.21
CA ALA A 157 14.44 -28.76 -2.28
C ALA A 157 15.72 -27.97 -1.96
N MET A 158 16.26 -28.11 -0.74
CA MET A 158 17.52 -27.47 -0.37
C MET A 158 18.68 -28.18 -1.06
N ASN A 159 19.66 -27.41 -1.55
CA ASN A 159 20.89 -27.97 -2.08
C ASN A 159 21.77 -28.44 -0.91
N ASP A 160 22.20 -29.70 -0.94
CA ASP A 160 23.07 -30.32 0.07
C ASP A 160 24.52 -29.79 0.06
N GLY A 161 24.86 -28.89 -0.87
CA GLY A 161 26.14 -28.19 -0.93
C GLY A 161 27.35 -29.08 -1.27
N LYS A 162 27.09 -30.27 -1.83
CA LYS A 162 28.11 -31.23 -2.29
C LYS A 162 28.38 -31.12 -3.77
#